data_AF-A0A0V0XP53-F1
#
_entry.id   AF-A0A0V0XP53-F1
#
_cell.length_a   1.000
_cell.length_b   1.000
_cell.length_c   1.000
_cell.angle_alpha   90.00
_cell.angle_beta   90.00
_cell.angle_gamma   90.00
#
_symmetry.space_group_name_H-M   'P 1'
#
loop_
_entity.id
_entity.type
_entity.pdbx_description
1 polymer ?
#
loop_
_entity_poly.entity_id
_entity_poly.type
_entity_poly.pdbx_seq_one_letter_code
_entity_poly.pdbx_strand_id
1 'polypeptide(L)'
;MARVPNPCEKAIITYVSSYYHFFIGMQKAETAANRICKVLKVNQDNERLMEEYEQLASDLLEWIRRWLPWLKNRTTDGTLKNVQQMLNEFRQYRRREKPPRIEQKGRLETNFNTLQTKLRLSNRPAYLPTEGKMIQMAFDYRLERLEHLAEKFRRKCAIHEEWAQGKEQMLASGDYKGSYLYELKALRKRHEAFESDLAAHQDRVEQIVAIAQELTYFVYFALIFIFTC
;
A
#
# COMPACT_ATOMS: atom_id res chain seq x y z
N MET A 1 -12.53 -44.97 -74.68
CA MET A 1 -12.42 -43.66 -74.01
C MET A 1 -12.35 -42.58 -75.08
N ALA A 2 -13.46 -41.89 -75.35
CA ALA A 2 -13.51 -40.87 -76.39
C ALA A 2 -12.66 -39.67 -75.97
N ARG A 3 -11.53 -39.42 -76.65
CA ARG A 3 -10.77 -38.17 -76.51
C ARG A 3 -11.56 -37.08 -77.23
N VAL A 4 -12.21 -36.21 -76.46
CA VAL A 4 -12.79 -34.98 -77.00
C VAL A 4 -11.63 -34.04 -77.36
N PRO A 5 -11.48 -33.63 -78.63
CA PRO A 5 -10.31 -32.87 -79.08
C PRO A 5 -10.21 -31.46 -78.47
N ASN A 6 -11.33 -30.88 -78.03
CA ASN A 6 -11.39 -29.61 -77.31
C ASN A 6 -12.41 -29.71 -76.15
N PRO A 7 -11.96 -29.98 -74.90
CA PRO A 7 -12.87 -30.07 -73.76
C PRO A 7 -13.51 -28.70 -73.44
N CYS A 8 -14.79 -28.72 -73.04
CA CYS A 8 -15.59 -27.51 -72.80
C CYS A 8 -15.01 -26.68 -71.64
N GLU A 9 -14.56 -25.46 -71.94
CA GLU A 9 -13.87 -24.57 -71.01
C GLU A 9 -14.67 -24.33 -69.72
N LYS A 10 -15.99 -24.13 -69.81
CA LYS A 10 -16.83 -23.96 -68.62
C LYS A 10 -16.85 -25.18 -67.71
N ALA A 11 -16.86 -26.39 -68.27
CA ALA A 11 -16.83 -27.63 -67.49
C ALA A 11 -15.47 -27.81 -66.80
N ILE A 12 -14.38 -27.45 -67.48
CA ILE A 12 -13.02 -27.46 -66.89
C ILE A 12 -12.92 -26.41 -65.78
N ILE A 13 -13.41 -25.19 -66.00
CA ILE A 13 -13.38 -24.10 -65.02
C ILE A 13 -14.21 -24.46 -63.78
N THR A 14 -15.42 -25.00 -63.94
CA THR A 14 -16.25 -25.40 -62.79
C THR A 14 -15.58 -26.52 -62.00
N TYR A 15 -14.95 -27.49 -62.68
CA TYR A 15 -14.21 -28.57 -62.03
C TYR A 15 -12.96 -28.06 -61.31
N VAL A 16 -12.12 -27.24 -61.95
CA VAL A 16 -10.93 -26.65 -61.31
C VAL A 16 -11.32 -25.73 -60.15
N SER A 17 -12.43 -24.98 -60.28
CA SER A 17 -12.97 -24.12 -59.22
C SER A 17 -13.42 -24.91 -57.99
N SER A 18 -14.06 -26.08 -58.16
CA SER A 18 -14.47 -26.91 -57.02
C SER A 18 -13.27 -27.45 -56.22
N TYR A 19 -12.19 -27.86 -56.89
CA TYR A 19 -10.92 -28.23 -56.23
C TYR A 19 -10.27 -27.02 -55.55
N TYR A 20 -10.26 -25.85 -56.19
CA TYR A 20 -9.70 -24.63 -55.61
C TYR A 20 -10.45 -24.21 -54.33
N HIS A 21 -11.78 -24.26 -54.34
CA HIS A 21 -12.59 -23.99 -53.15
C HIS A 21 -12.38 -25.02 -52.04
N PHE A 22 -12.14 -26.29 -52.37
CA PHE A 22 -11.78 -27.32 -51.38
C PHE A 22 -10.43 -27.03 -50.71
N PHE A 23 -9.38 -26.75 -51.49
CA PHE A 23 -8.06 -26.42 -50.96
C PHE A 23 -8.04 -25.10 -50.18
N ILE A 24 -8.74 -24.07 -50.66
CA ILE A 24 -8.95 -22.82 -49.91
C ILE A 24 -9.74 -23.08 -48.62
N GLY A 25 -10.75 -23.95 -48.65
CA GLY A 25 -11.51 -24.34 -47.47
C GLY A 25 -10.60 -24.92 -46.39
N MET A 26 -9.68 -25.81 -46.79
CA MET A 26 -8.65 -26.35 -45.89
C MET A 26 -7.70 -25.26 -45.37
N GLN A 27 -7.20 -24.37 -46.24
CA GLN A 27 -6.31 -23.28 -45.83
C GLN A 27 -7.00 -22.28 -44.88
N LYS A 28 -8.30 -22.01 -45.09
CA LYS A 28 -9.12 -21.19 -44.18
C LYS A 28 -9.31 -21.86 -42.83
N ALA A 29 -9.57 -23.17 -42.81
CA ALA A 29 -9.68 -23.95 -41.58
C ALA A 29 -8.35 -23.94 -40.79
N GLU A 30 -7.23 -24.13 -41.48
CA GLU A 30 -5.90 -24.05 -40.89
C GLU A 30 -5.59 -22.64 -40.34
N THR A 31 -5.94 -21.59 -41.08
CA THR A 31 -5.78 -20.21 -40.62
C THR A 31 -6.65 -19.91 -39.40
N ALA A 32 -7.88 -20.42 -39.36
CA ALA A 32 -8.77 -20.29 -38.21
C ALA A 32 -8.22 -21.05 -36.99
N ALA A 33 -7.73 -22.28 -37.18
CA ALA A 33 -7.09 -23.07 -36.13
C ALA A 33 -5.86 -22.33 -35.56
N ASN A 34 -5.00 -21.80 -36.42
CA ASN A 34 -3.83 -21.02 -36.00
C ASN A 34 -4.20 -19.76 -35.21
N ARG A 35 -5.31 -19.09 -35.55
CA ARG A 35 -5.82 -17.95 -34.77
C ARG A 35 -6.33 -18.39 -33.40
N ILE A 36 -7.07 -19.51 -33.32
CA ILE A 36 -7.55 -20.08 -32.06
C ILE A 36 -6.36 -20.46 -31.17
N CYS A 37 -5.36 -21.15 -31.71
CA CYS A 37 -4.15 -21.53 -30.96
C CYS A 37 -3.42 -20.30 -30.38
N LYS A 38 -3.32 -19.20 -31.13
CA LYS A 38 -2.73 -17.95 -30.61
C LYS A 38 -3.53 -17.37 -29.45
N VAL A 39 -4.86 -17.33 -29.56
CA VAL A 39 -5.73 -16.82 -28.49
C VAL A 39 -5.67 -17.72 -27.25
N LEU A 40 -5.65 -19.05 -27.44
CA LEU A 40 -5.49 -20.01 -26.34
C LEU A 40 -4.15 -19.83 -25.62
N LYS A 41 -3.06 -19.61 -26.35
CA LYS A 41 -1.75 -19.37 -25.75
C LYS A 41 -1.74 -18.10 -24.88
N VAL A 42 -2.33 -17.00 -25.38
CA VAL A 42 -2.46 -15.75 -24.61
C VAL A 42 -3.32 -15.98 -23.36
N ASN A 43 -4.36 -16.79 -23.45
CA ASN A 43 -5.19 -17.17 -22.29
C ASN A 43 -4.41 -17.95 -21.23
N GLN A 44 -3.68 -18.98 -21.64
CA GLN A 44 -2.85 -19.78 -20.74
C GLN A 44 -1.79 -18.92 -20.05
N ASP A 45 -1.15 -18.00 -20.77
CA ASP A 45 -0.18 -17.06 -20.20
C ASP A 45 -0.84 -16.12 -19.17
N ASN A 46 -2.08 -15.70 -19.41
CA ASN A 46 -2.82 -14.87 -18.46
C ASN A 46 -3.23 -15.65 -17.21
N GLU A 47 -3.69 -16.90 -17.36
CA GLU A 47 -4.00 -17.81 -16.25
C GLU A 47 -2.79 -18.03 -15.36
N ARG A 48 -1.63 -18.30 -15.97
CA ARG A 48 -0.37 -18.41 -15.23
C ARG A 48 -0.01 -17.14 -14.46
N LEU A 49 -0.16 -15.96 -15.08
CA LEU A 49 0.10 -14.68 -14.40
C LEU A 49 -0.88 -14.44 -13.24
N MET A 50 -2.14 -14.86 -13.37
CA MET A 50 -3.13 -14.81 -12.29
C MET A 50 -2.72 -15.73 -11.14
N GLU A 51 -2.33 -16.97 -11.42
CA GLU A 51 -1.85 -17.92 -10.40
C GLU A 51 -0.60 -17.41 -9.67
N GLU A 52 0.39 -16.90 -10.41
CA GLU A 52 1.62 -16.33 -9.84
C GLU A 52 1.29 -15.11 -8.95
N TYR A 53 0.36 -14.25 -9.37
CA TYR A 53 -0.11 -13.14 -8.54
C TYR A 53 -0.78 -13.63 -7.25
N GLU A 54 -1.66 -14.63 -7.35
CA GLU A 54 -2.39 -15.15 -6.20
C GLU A 54 -1.50 -15.86 -5.18
N GLN A 55 -0.49 -16.61 -5.64
CA GLN A 55 0.50 -17.24 -4.77
C GLN A 55 1.33 -16.19 -4.03
N LEU A 56 1.89 -15.22 -4.77
CA LEU A 56 2.68 -14.13 -4.18
C LEU A 56 1.86 -13.30 -3.18
N ALA A 57 0.60 -13.00 -3.50
CA ALA A 57 -0.29 -12.26 -2.63
C ALA A 57 -0.56 -13.03 -1.33
N SER A 58 -0.81 -14.33 -1.43
CA SER A 58 -1.12 -15.20 -0.28
C SER A 58 0.11 -15.32 0.64
N ASP A 59 1.28 -15.57 0.06
CA ASP A 59 2.56 -15.67 0.79
C ASP A 59 2.88 -14.36 1.55
N LEU A 60 2.66 -13.21 0.91
CA LEU A 60 2.87 -11.91 1.53
C LEU A 60 1.87 -11.66 2.67
N LEU A 61 0.60 -11.99 2.46
CA LEU A 61 -0.43 -11.82 3.50
C LEU A 61 -0.20 -12.75 4.70
N GLU A 62 0.22 -14.00 4.47
CA GLU A 62 0.58 -14.92 5.54
C GLU A 62 1.80 -14.44 6.33
N TRP A 63 2.82 -13.96 5.64
CA TRP A 63 3.99 -13.36 6.29
C TRP A 63 3.60 -12.16 7.14
N ILE A 64 2.77 -11.25 6.61
CA ILE A 64 2.24 -10.10 7.38
C ILE A 64 1.49 -10.60 8.61
N ARG A 65 0.55 -11.55 8.46
CA ARG A 65 -0.24 -12.11 9.57
C ARG A 65 0.63 -12.75 10.66
N ARG A 66 1.71 -13.42 10.28
CA ARG A 66 2.64 -14.07 11.21
C ARG A 66 3.51 -13.08 11.97
N TRP A 67 4.00 -12.03 11.31
CA TRP A 67 4.90 -11.05 11.91
C TRP A 67 4.18 -9.94 12.66
N LEU A 68 2.89 -9.72 12.38
CA LEU A 68 2.08 -8.69 13.02
C LEU A 68 2.07 -8.76 14.55
N PRO A 69 1.84 -9.93 15.18
CA PRO A 69 1.80 -10.03 16.63
C PRO A 69 3.15 -9.77 17.27
N TRP A 70 4.24 -10.24 16.67
CA TRP A 70 5.61 -10.00 17.15
C TRP A 70 5.98 -8.52 17.08
N LEU A 71 5.63 -7.83 15.99
CA LEU A 71 5.84 -6.38 15.83
C LEU A 71 4.93 -5.54 16.73
N LYS A 72 3.75 -6.04 17.08
CA LYS A 72 2.79 -5.37 17.98
C LYS A 72 3.14 -5.57 19.46
N ASN A 73 3.86 -6.62 19.81
CA ASN A 73 4.22 -6.90 21.20
C ASN A 73 5.23 -5.87 21.72
N ARG A 74 4.83 -5.12 22.75
CA ARG A 74 5.62 -4.07 23.41
C ARG A 74 5.91 -4.39 24.87
N THR A 75 5.75 -5.65 25.29
CA THR A 75 6.10 -6.06 26.64
C THR A 75 7.63 -6.00 26.78
N THR A 76 8.09 -5.04 27.57
CA THR A 76 9.48 -4.95 28.01
C THR A 76 9.51 -5.18 29.50
N ASP A 77 10.29 -6.16 29.96
CA ASP A 77 10.41 -6.48 31.40
C ASP A 77 11.24 -5.42 32.17
N GLY A 78 11.26 -4.17 31.69
CA GLY A 78 12.02 -3.04 32.25
C GLY A 78 13.56 -3.20 32.23
N THR A 79 14.07 -4.36 31.83
CA THR A 79 15.49 -4.69 31.90
C THR A 79 16.22 -4.16 30.67
N LEU A 80 17.26 -3.33 30.86
CA LEU A 80 18.08 -2.75 29.78
C LEU A 80 18.61 -3.81 28.80
N LYS A 81 18.95 -4.99 29.32
CA LYS A 81 19.43 -6.15 28.54
C LYS A 81 18.36 -6.69 27.58
N ASN A 82 17.10 -6.81 28.02
CA ASN A 82 15.98 -7.26 27.18
C ASN A 82 15.68 -6.23 26.09
N VAL A 83 15.72 -4.94 26.41
CA VAL A 83 15.56 -3.86 25.42
C VAL A 83 16.67 -3.91 24.36
N GLN A 84 17.92 -4.10 24.75
CA GLN A 84 19.04 -4.26 23.81
C GLN A 84 18.89 -5.50 22.93
N GLN A 85 18.42 -6.62 23.49
CA GLN A 85 18.17 -7.84 22.74
C GLN A 85 17.07 -7.66 21.69
N MET A 86 15.93 -7.08 22.08
CA MET A 86 14.82 -6.78 21.16
C MET A 86 15.25 -5.83 20.03
N LEU A 87 16.07 -4.82 20.32
CA LEU A 87 16.64 -3.93 19.30
C LEU A 87 17.53 -4.69 18.31
N ASN A 88 18.27 -5.69 18.79
CA ASN A 88 19.14 -6.49 17.94
C ASN A 88 18.34 -7.45 17.04
N GLU A 89 17.30 -8.07 17.58
CA GLU A 89 16.34 -8.89 16.82
C GLU A 89 15.61 -8.04 15.75
N PHE A 90 15.20 -6.82 16.09
CA PHE A 90 14.61 -5.87 15.14
C PHE A 90 15.58 -5.47 14.02
N ARG A 91 16.86 -5.26 14.33
CA ARG A 91 17.90 -5.00 13.33
C ARG A 91 18.10 -6.19 12.39
N GLN A 92 18.05 -7.42 12.91
CA GLN A 92 18.15 -8.63 12.09
C GLN A 92 16.93 -8.79 11.17
N TYR A 93 15.72 -8.55 11.69
CA TYR A 93 14.49 -8.52 10.89
C TYR A 93 14.59 -7.52 9.73
N ARG A 94 15.05 -6.29 9.98
CA ARG A 94 15.23 -5.28 8.92
C ARG A 94 16.29 -5.67 7.88
N ARG A 95 17.33 -6.40 8.25
CA ARG A 95 18.42 -6.77 7.34
C ARG A 95 18.18 -8.05 6.55
N ARG A 96 17.46 -9.03 7.11
CA ARG A 96 17.35 -10.38 6.53
C ARG A 96 15.96 -10.70 6.04
N GLU A 97 14.96 -10.56 6.91
CA GLU A 97 13.58 -10.98 6.63
C GLU A 97 12.81 -9.97 5.78
N LYS A 98 13.05 -8.67 6.00
CA LYS A 98 12.33 -7.60 5.32
C LYS A 98 12.67 -7.42 3.83
N PRO A 99 13.96 -7.35 3.41
CA PRO A 99 14.32 -7.08 2.02
C PRO A 99 13.69 -8.00 0.96
N PRO A 100 13.66 -9.34 1.12
CA PRO A 100 13.07 -10.21 0.09
C PRO A 100 11.55 -10.01 -0.08
N ARG A 101 10.85 -9.55 0.98
CA ARG A 101 9.41 -9.27 0.91
C ARG A 101 9.09 -7.98 0.17
N ILE A 102 10.01 -7.01 0.17
CA ILE A 102 9.92 -5.79 -0.65
C ILE A 102 9.98 -6.18 -2.13
N GLU A 103 10.95 -7.02 -2.48
CA GLU A 103 11.11 -7.50 -3.85
C GLU A 103 9.86 -8.29 -4.33
N GLN A 104 9.32 -9.16 -3.47
CA GLN A 104 8.06 -9.88 -3.76
C GLN A 104 6.87 -8.94 -3.99
N LYS A 105 6.74 -7.86 -3.19
CA LYS A 105 5.70 -6.84 -3.38
C LYS A 105 5.88 -6.13 -4.74
N GLY A 106 7.09 -5.72 -5.09
CA GLY A 106 7.36 -5.08 -6.37
C GLY A 106 7.08 -6.01 -7.57
N ARG A 107 7.38 -7.31 -7.43
CA ARG A 107 7.01 -8.33 -8.43
C ARG A 107 5.50 -8.47 -8.57
N LEU A 108 4.77 -8.46 -7.46
CA LEU A 108 3.31 -8.54 -7.45
C LEU A 108 2.66 -7.33 -8.17
N GLU A 109 3.15 -6.12 -7.92
CA GLU A 109 2.70 -4.90 -8.62
C GLU A 109 3.02 -4.96 -10.13
N THR A 110 4.21 -5.44 -10.48
CA THR A 110 4.63 -5.61 -11.88
C THR A 110 3.73 -6.64 -12.60
N ASN A 111 3.43 -7.76 -11.96
CA ASN A 111 2.54 -8.80 -12.48
C ASN A 111 1.12 -8.26 -12.69
N PHE A 112 0.60 -7.50 -11.72
CA PHE A 112 -0.72 -6.87 -11.83
C PHE A 112 -0.80 -5.89 -13.01
N ASN A 113 0.16 -4.97 -13.12
CA ASN A 113 0.20 -3.98 -14.20
C ASN A 113 0.34 -4.63 -15.58
N THR A 114 1.16 -5.68 -15.66
CA THR A 114 1.31 -6.48 -16.88
C THR A 114 0.00 -7.16 -17.26
N LEU A 115 -0.67 -7.81 -16.30
CA LEU A 115 -1.94 -8.50 -16.52
C LEU A 115 -3.06 -7.53 -16.93
N GLN A 116 -3.17 -6.37 -16.26
CA GLN A 116 -4.14 -5.34 -16.63
C GLN A 116 -3.91 -4.82 -18.05
N THR A 117 -2.65 -4.58 -18.43
CA THR A 117 -2.31 -4.12 -19.77
C THR A 117 -2.64 -5.18 -20.82
N LYS A 118 -2.30 -6.46 -20.57
CA LYS A 118 -2.63 -7.58 -21.47
C LYS A 118 -4.14 -7.74 -21.66
N LEU A 119 -4.93 -7.65 -20.59
CA LEU A 119 -6.39 -7.77 -20.65
C LEU A 119 -7.03 -6.60 -21.39
N ARG A 120 -6.55 -5.37 -21.15
CA ARG A 120 -7.00 -4.17 -21.87
C ARG A 120 -6.75 -4.26 -23.37
N LEU A 121 -5.54 -4.62 -23.78
CA LEU A 121 -5.18 -4.78 -25.20
C LEU A 121 -5.99 -5.89 -25.89
N SER A 122 -6.49 -6.85 -25.12
CA SER A 122 -7.31 -7.97 -25.60
C SER A 122 -8.82 -7.68 -25.59
N ASN A 123 -9.24 -6.46 -25.21
CA ASN A 123 -10.66 -6.10 -24.95
C ASN A 123 -11.37 -7.07 -24.00
N ARG A 124 -10.67 -7.53 -22.97
CA ARG A 124 -11.20 -8.45 -21.95
C ARG A 124 -11.45 -7.71 -20.63
N PRO A 125 -12.38 -8.19 -19.78
CA PRO A 125 -12.64 -7.58 -18.49
C PRO A 125 -11.37 -7.56 -17.63
N ALA A 126 -11.19 -6.48 -16.86
CA ALA A 126 -10.05 -6.31 -15.99
C ALA A 126 -10.04 -7.40 -14.91
N TYR A 127 -8.87 -7.99 -14.65
CA TYR A 127 -8.70 -8.93 -13.55
C TYR A 127 -8.86 -8.19 -12.23
N LEU A 128 -9.79 -8.68 -11.41
CA LEU A 128 -10.02 -8.25 -10.04
C LEU A 128 -9.54 -9.40 -9.14
N PRO A 129 -8.43 -9.22 -8.40
CA PRO A 129 -8.03 -10.18 -7.38
C PRO A 129 -9.14 -10.43 -6.36
N THR A 130 -9.19 -11.64 -5.80
CA THR A 130 -10.16 -12.01 -4.74
C THR A 130 -10.19 -10.97 -3.61
N GLU A 131 -11.38 -10.65 -3.10
CA GLU A 131 -11.56 -9.69 -2.00
C GLU A 131 -10.60 -10.01 -0.83
N GLY A 132 -9.73 -9.06 -0.49
CA GLY A 132 -8.67 -9.23 0.52
C GLY A 132 -7.25 -9.44 -0.03
N LYS A 133 -7.08 -9.74 -1.33
CA LYS A 133 -5.78 -9.74 -2.03
C LYS A 133 -5.49 -8.41 -2.75
N MET A 134 -6.40 -7.43 -2.70
CA MET A 134 -6.17 -6.07 -3.19
C MET A 134 -5.21 -5.32 -2.27
N ILE A 135 -3.92 -5.46 -2.57
CA ILE A 135 -2.84 -4.79 -1.83
C ILE A 135 -2.85 -3.28 -2.11
N GLN A 136 -3.24 -2.83 -3.31
CA GLN A 136 -3.12 -1.42 -3.70
C GLN A 136 -4.06 -0.47 -2.92
N MET A 137 -5.37 -0.75 -2.89
CA MET A 137 -6.35 0.10 -2.19
C MET A 137 -6.14 0.11 -0.66
N ALA A 138 -5.68 -1.00 -0.09
CA ALA A 138 -5.40 -1.08 1.34
C ALA A 138 -4.16 -0.26 1.74
N PHE A 139 -3.22 -0.03 0.82
CA PHE A 139 -2.03 0.78 1.05
C PHE A 139 -2.32 2.26 0.88
N ASP A 140 -3.03 2.66 -0.18
CA ASP A 140 -3.35 4.07 -0.45
C ASP A 140 -4.21 4.65 0.68
N TYR A 141 -5.28 3.95 1.10
CA TYR A 141 -6.13 4.38 2.21
C TYR A 141 -5.37 4.45 3.56
N ARG A 142 -4.38 3.58 3.77
CA ARG A 142 -3.53 3.61 4.98
C ARG A 142 -2.56 4.78 4.96
N LEU A 143 -2.01 5.11 3.78
CA LEU A 143 -1.07 6.21 3.60
C LEU A 143 -1.76 7.57 3.78
N GLU A 144 -2.92 7.77 3.15
CA GLU A 144 -3.73 8.99 3.32
C GLU A 144 -4.14 9.20 4.79
N ARG A 145 -4.53 8.12 5.48
CA ARG A 145 -4.89 8.19 6.91
C ARG A 145 -3.69 8.56 7.79
N LEU A 146 -2.51 8.06 7.46
CA LEU A 146 -1.24 8.38 8.12
C LEU A 146 -0.87 9.84 7.94
N GLU A 147 -0.96 10.34 6.71
CA GLU A 147 -0.68 11.74 6.38
C GLU A 147 -1.65 12.68 7.12
N HIS A 148 -2.94 12.37 7.11
CA HIS A 148 -3.94 13.15 7.83
C HIS A 148 -3.70 13.17 9.36
N LEU A 149 -3.32 12.03 9.95
CA LEU A 149 -2.97 11.97 11.37
C LEU A 149 -1.69 12.76 11.69
N ALA A 150 -0.67 12.68 10.81
CA ALA A 150 0.59 13.41 10.96
C ALA A 150 0.38 14.93 10.87
N GLU A 151 -0.43 15.38 9.90
CA GLU A 151 -0.84 16.77 9.73
C GLU A 151 -1.56 17.29 10.99
N LYS A 152 -2.52 16.50 11.50
CA LYS A 152 -3.29 16.82 12.71
C LYS A 152 -2.39 16.95 13.95
N PHE A 153 -1.39 16.08 14.08
CA PHE A 153 -0.40 16.15 15.16
C PHE A 153 0.46 17.40 15.06
N ARG A 154 1.07 17.67 13.90
CA ARG A 154 1.90 18.86 13.67
C ARG A 154 1.14 20.13 14.02
N ARG A 155 -0.11 20.24 13.55
CA ARG A 155 -0.95 21.41 13.84
C ARG A 155 -1.24 21.57 15.33
N LYS A 156 -1.57 20.48 16.04
CA LYS A 156 -1.84 20.54 17.49
C LYS A 156 -0.57 20.84 18.30
N CYS A 157 0.58 20.28 17.93
CA CYS A 157 1.87 20.60 18.54
C CYS A 157 2.24 22.07 18.34
N ALA A 158 2.11 22.61 17.12
CA ALA A 158 2.40 24.01 16.84
C ALA A 158 1.55 24.98 17.69
N ILE A 159 0.25 24.72 17.80
CA ILE A 159 -0.65 25.51 18.66
C ILE A 159 -0.24 25.43 20.14
N HIS A 160 0.18 24.24 20.59
CA HIS A 160 0.63 24.05 21.97
C HIS A 160 1.98 24.73 22.24
N GLU A 161 2.93 24.66 21.31
CA GLU A 161 4.22 25.35 21.39
C GLU A 161 4.05 26.87 21.43
N GLU A 162 3.18 27.42 20.58
CA GLU A 162 2.85 28.85 20.59
C GLU A 162 2.24 29.29 21.94
N TRP A 163 1.35 28.48 22.52
CA TRP A 163 0.82 28.75 23.86
C TRP A 163 1.90 28.65 24.95
N ALA A 164 2.78 27.65 24.89
CA ALA A 164 3.81 27.42 25.91
C ALA A 164 4.93 28.49 25.87
N GLN A 165 5.14 29.12 24.73
CA GLN A 165 6.20 30.11 24.53
C GLN A 165 6.08 31.28 25.52
N GLY A 166 7.17 31.57 26.24
CA GLY A 166 7.24 32.68 27.20
C GLY A 166 6.58 32.43 28.56
N LYS A 167 5.72 31.41 28.70
CA LYS A 167 5.08 31.07 30.01
C LYS A 167 6.11 30.61 31.05
N GLU A 168 7.13 29.85 30.64
CA GLU A 168 8.22 29.40 31.53
C GLU A 168 9.04 30.58 32.06
N GLN A 169 9.37 31.55 31.20
CA GLN A 169 10.11 32.76 31.59
C GLN A 169 9.28 33.64 32.54
N MET A 170 7.96 33.72 32.33
CA MET A 170 7.04 34.43 33.21
C MET A 170 6.90 33.77 34.59
N LEU A 171 6.95 32.43 34.66
CA LEU A 171 6.92 31.69 35.93
C LEU A 171 8.25 31.73 36.69
N ALA A 172 9.37 31.82 35.97
CA ALA A 172 10.71 31.91 36.54
C ALA A 172 11.04 33.32 37.06
N SER A 173 10.21 34.33 36.77
CA SER A 173 10.50 35.71 37.16
C SER A 173 10.42 35.89 38.68
N GLY A 174 11.39 36.64 39.22
CA GLY A 174 11.52 36.93 40.65
C GLY A 174 10.76 38.17 41.10
N ASP A 175 9.87 38.71 40.26
CA ASP A 175 9.30 40.06 40.38
C ASP A 175 8.48 40.26 41.67
N TYR A 176 8.10 39.16 42.33
CA TYR A 176 7.42 39.15 43.63
C TYR A 176 8.30 39.54 44.82
N LYS A 177 9.64 39.49 44.70
CA LYS A 177 10.56 39.71 45.84
C LYS A 177 10.74 41.17 46.26
N GLY A 178 10.24 42.12 45.46
CA GLY A 178 10.39 43.56 45.74
C GLY A 178 9.14 44.41 45.47
N SER A 179 7.98 43.77 45.26
CA SER A 179 6.74 44.45 44.87
C SER A 179 5.88 44.86 46.06
N TYR A 180 5.10 45.94 45.90
CA TYR A 180 4.18 46.43 46.93
C TYR A 180 2.96 45.51 47.09
N LEU A 181 2.27 45.59 48.24
CA LEU A 181 1.12 44.73 48.57
C LEU A 181 0.02 44.72 47.49
N TYR A 182 -0.22 45.86 46.83
CA TYR A 182 -1.22 45.96 45.77
C TYR A 182 -0.77 45.22 44.49
N GLU A 183 0.52 45.26 44.16
CA GLU A 183 1.13 44.57 43.02
C GLU A 183 1.14 43.05 43.24
N LEU A 184 1.45 42.61 44.47
CA LEU A 184 1.39 41.20 44.85
C LEU A 184 -0.02 40.63 44.75
N LYS A 185 -1.05 41.38 45.17
CA LYS A 185 -2.46 40.95 44.98
C LYS A 185 -2.84 40.84 43.51
N ALA A 186 -2.40 41.79 42.67
CA ALA A 186 -2.61 41.74 41.23
C ALA A 186 -1.86 40.57 40.56
N LEU A 187 -0.66 40.26 41.04
CA LEU A 187 0.16 39.13 40.56
C LEU A 187 -0.49 37.80 40.92
N ARG A 188 -1.00 37.66 42.16
CA ARG A 188 -1.76 36.47 42.58
C ARG A 188 -2.98 36.22 41.71
N LYS A 189 -3.77 37.26 41.41
CA LYS A 189 -4.96 37.13 40.55
C LYS A 189 -4.61 36.71 39.12
N ARG A 190 -3.48 37.20 38.59
CA ARG A 190 -2.93 36.75 37.30
C ARG A 190 -2.46 35.29 37.35
N HIS A 191 -1.89 34.85 38.47
CA HIS A 191 -1.48 33.47 38.67
C HIS A 191 -2.68 32.51 38.75
N GLU A 192 -3.73 32.87 39.49
CA GLU A 192 -4.99 32.08 39.54
C GLU A 192 -5.63 31.96 38.14
N ALA A 193 -5.62 33.02 37.34
CA ALA A 193 -6.08 32.97 35.95
C ALA A 193 -5.20 32.06 35.06
N PHE A 194 -3.88 32.04 35.31
CA PHE A 194 -2.95 31.16 34.62
C PHE A 194 -3.17 29.68 34.97
N GLU A 195 -3.40 29.35 36.24
CA GLU A 195 -3.70 27.98 36.68
C GLU A 195 -4.99 27.45 36.03
N SER A 196 -6.02 28.29 35.92
CA SER A 196 -7.26 27.93 35.22
C SER A 196 -7.04 27.67 33.73
N ASP A 197 -6.21 28.49 33.06
CA ASP A 197 -5.84 28.32 31.65
C ASP A 197 -5.01 27.03 31.45
N LEU A 198 -4.06 26.77 32.36
CA LEU A 198 -3.25 25.56 32.36
C LEU A 198 -4.09 24.28 32.50
N ALA A 199 -5.09 24.29 33.40
CA ALA A 199 -6.02 23.18 33.57
C ALA A 199 -6.84 22.91 32.28
N ALA A 200 -7.24 23.95 31.56
CA ALA A 200 -7.96 23.80 30.29
C ALA A 200 -7.08 23.25 29.16
N HIS A 201 -5.77 23.48 29.22
CA HIS A 201 -4.80 22.96 28.24
C HIS A 201 -4.42 21.49 28.46
N GLN A 202 -4.68 20.93 29.65
CA GLN A 202 -4.40 19.52 29.96
C GLN A 202 -5.07 18.55 28.96
N ASP A 203 -6.35 18.73 28.66
CA ASP A 203 -7.09 17.90 27.69
C ASP A 203 -6.46 17.98 26.29
N ARG A 204 -5.92 19.14 25.90
CA ARG A 204 -5.24 19.31 24.62
C ARG A 204 -3.93 18.52 24.57
N VAL A 205 -3.18 18.49 25.66
CA VAL A 205 -1.94 17.69 25.78
C VAL A 205 -2.27 16.21 25.72
N GLU A 206 -3.31 15.76 26.42
CA GLU A 206 -3.75 14.36 26.39
C GLU A 206 -4.16 13.93 24.97
N GLN A 207 -4.87 14.78 24.23
CA GLN A 207 -5.18 14.55 22.82
C GLN A 207 -3.92 14.50 21.94
N ILE A 208 -2.92 15.35 22.18
CA ILE A 208 -1.64 15.31 21.46
C ILE A 208 -0.91 14.00 21.76
N VAL A 209 -0.88 13.55 23.02
CA VAL A 209 -0.27 12.29 23.43
C VAL A 209 -1.01 11.10 22.80
N ALA A 210 -2.34 11.11 22.78
CA ALA A 210 -3.13 10.07 22.14
C ALA A 210 -2.86 9.99 20.64
N ILE A 211 -2.84 11.14 19.94
CA ILE A 211 -2.50 11.21 18.52
C ILE A 211 -1.04 10.82 18.29
N ALA A 212 -0.10 11.17 19.18
CA ALA A 212 1.30 10.76 19.09
C ALA A 212 1.45 9.25 19.27
N GLN A 213 0.69 8.64 20.17
CA GLN A 213 0.68 7.19 20.36
C GLN A 213 0.05 6.48 19.17
N GLU A 214 -1.03 7.02 18.62
CA GLU A 214 -1.68 6.53 17.40
C GLU A 214 -0.73 6.66 16.20
N LEU A 215 -0.09 7.82 16.02
CA LEU A 215 0.99 8.03 15.05
C LEU A 215 2.16 7.12 15.30
N THR A 216 2.60 6.88 16.52
CA THR A 216 3.73 5.97 16.77
C THR A 216 3.31 4.54 16.43
N TYR A 217 2.06 4.15 16.70
CA TYR A 217 1.53 2.86 16.28
C TYR A 217 1.49 2.76 14.75
N PHE A 218 0.90 3.74 14.06
CA PHE A 218 0.77 3.75 12.61
C PHE A 218 2.10 3.98 11.91
N VAL A 219 2.96 4.89 12.35
CA VAL A 219 4.30 5.19 11.82
C VAL A 219 5.26 4.04 12.06
N TYR A 220 5.11 3.23 13.11
CA TYR A 220 5.85 1.95 13.18
C TYR A 220 5.29 0.93 12.19
N PHE A 221 3.95 0.79 12.11
CA PHE A 221 3.29 -0.02 11.09
C PHE A 221 3.67 0.44 9.67
N ALA A 222 3.85 1.75 9.48
CA ALA A 222 4.28 2.40 8.27
C ALA A 222 5.79 2.33 8.12
N LEU A 223 6.62 2.35 9.15
CA LEU A 223 8.06 2.04 9.02
C LEU A 223 8.24 0.57 8.63
N ILE A 224 7.30 -0.28 9.00
CA ILE A 224 7.19 -1.65 8.52
C ILE A 224 6.69 -1.67 7.06
N PHE A 225 5.71 -0.83 6.67
CA PHE A 225 5.02 -0.81 5.35
C PHE A 225 5.45 0.26 4.29
N ILE A 226 6.20 1.29 4.64
CA ILE A 226 6.67 2.46 3.86
C ILE A 226 8.18 2.34 3.60
N PHE A 227 8.98 1.79 4.53
CA PHE A 227 10.32 1.28 4.18
C PHE A 227 10.25 -0.09 3.47
N THR A 228 9.08 -0.47 2.96
CA THR A 228 8.83 -1.50 1.92
C THR A 228 8.51 -0.85 0.56
N CYS A 229 8.96 0.40 0.38
CA CYS A 229 9.30 0.99 -0.91
C CYS A 229 10.82 1.20 -0.92
#